data_AF-A0A0N4TX69-F1
#
_entry.id   AF-A0A0N4TX69-F1
#
_cell.length_a   1.000
_cell.length_b   1.000
_cell.length_c   1.000
_cell.angle_alpha   90.00
_cell.angle_beta   90.00
_cell.angle_gamma   90.00
#
_symmetry.space_group_name_H-M   'P 1'
#
loop_
_entity.id
_entity.type
_entity.pdbx_description
1 polymer ?
#
loop_
_entity_poly.entity_id
_entity_poly.type
_entity_poly.pdbx_seq_one_letter_code
_entity_poly.pdbx_strand_id
1 'polypeptide(L)'
;MAEKAPDLYNELSQSSLIIFKGDYNYRKLVSDLEWPQDTPFKIALRGFGPAPILVLRTIKAETVAGLSSNVIDDLRRKYGSNKIWMTTGEYAVAQFTI
;
A
#
# COMPACT_ATOMS: atom_id res chain seq x y z
N MET A 1 -12.22 -3.50 -9.48
CA MET A 1 -11.77 -3.41 -10.89
C MET A 1 -12.43 -4.49 -11.74
N ALA A 2 -12.41 -5.76 -11.33
CA ALA A 2 -13.06 -6.88 -12.03
C ALA A 2 -14.48 -6.56 -12.57
N GLU A 3 -15.33 -5.88 -11.79
CA GLU A 3 -16.68 -5.51 -12.23
C GLU A 3 -16.76 -4.28 -13.16
N LYS A 4 -15.84 -3.32 -13.02
CA LYS A 4 -15.93 -2.01 -13.70
C LYS A 4 -15.04 -1.90 -14.94
N ALA A 5 -13.98 -2.70 -14.99
CA ALA A 5 -13.03 -2.79 -16.09
C ALA A 5 -12.53 -4.24 -16.19
N PRO A 6 -13.40 -5.19 -16.56
CA PRO A 6 -13.07 -6.62 -16.60
C PRO A 6 -11.93 -6.91 -17.58
N ASP A 7 -11.91 -6.26 -18.75
CA ASP A 7 -10.88 -6.47 -19.78
C ASP A 7 -9.49 -6.15 -19.25
N LEU A 8 -9.34 -5.01 -18.57
CA LEU A 8 -8.07 -4.62 -17.93
C LEU A 8 -7.69 -5.57 -16.79
N TYR A 9 -8.67 -6.01 -15.98
CA TYR A 9 -8.39 -6.97 -14.90
C TYR A 9 -7.87 -8.30 -15.45
N ASN A 10 -8.42 -8.76 -16.57
CA ASN A 10 -8.00 -9.97 -17.27
C ASN A 10 -6.62 -9.80 -17.93
N GLU A 11 -6.31 -8.64 -18.50
CA GLU A 11 -4.98 -8.35 -19.03
C GLU A 11 -3.92 -8.38 -17.91
N LEU A 12 -4.22 -7.73 -16.78
CA LEU A 12 -3.33 -7.71 -15.62
C LEU A 12 -3.11 -9.12 -15.04
N SER A 13 -4.11 -9.99 -15.05
CA SER A 13 -3.99 -11.35 -14.49
C SER A 13 -3.05 -12.27 -15.28
N GLN A 14 -2.71 -11.91 -16.53
CA GLN A 14 -1.70 -12.64 -17.32
C GLN A 14 -0.26 -12.25 -16.96
N SER A 15 -0.06 -11.25 -16.11
CA SER A 15 1.29 -10.78 -15.74
C SER A 15 1.97 -11.73 -14.76
N SER A 16 3.27 -11.95 -14.90
CA SER A 16 4.06 -12.67 -13.88
C SER A 16 4.32 -11.82 -12.62
N LEU A 17 4.31 -10.49 -12.78
CA LEU A 17 4.47 -9.51 -11.71
C LEU A 17 3.89 -8.17 -12.17
N ILE A 18 3.14 -7.49 -11.30
CA ILE A 18 2.66 -6.13 -11.52
C ILE A 18 3.40 -5.19 -10.56
N ILE A 19 4.01 -4.13 -11.11
CA ILE A 19 4.70 -3.12 -10.30
C ILE A 19 3.88 -1.83 -10.24
N PHE A 20 3.31 -1.53 -9.09
CA PHE A 20 2.65 -0.24 -8.84
C PHE A 20 3.65 0.79 -8.31
N LYS A 21 3.69 1.96 -8.96
CA LYS A 21 4.63 3.03 -8.62
C LYS A 21 3.91 4.19 -7.95
N GLY A 22 4.50 4.69 -6.86
CA GLY A 22 4.15 5.96 -6.25
C GLY A 22 2.92 5.94 -5.36
N ASP A 23 2.67 7.09 -4.74
CA ASP A 23 1.68 7.27 -3.67
C ASP A 23 0.23 7.12 -4.16
N TYR A 24 -0.10 7.66 -5.33
CA TYR A 24 -1.47 7.60 -5.87
C TYR A 24 -1.92 6.16 -6.15
N ASN A 25 -1.05 5.34 -6.74
CA ASN A 25 -1.35 3.92 -6.96
C ASN A 25 -1.51 3.17 -5.64
N TYR A 26 -0.67 3.46 -4.66
CA TYR A 26 -0.80 2.88 -3.32
C TYR A 26 -2.15 3.17 -2.70
N ARG A 27 -2.58 4.45 -2.71
CA ARG A 27 -3.87 4.88 -2.17
C ARG A 27 -5.03 4.16 -2.85
N LYS A 28 -5.00 4.00 -4.19
CA LYS A 28 -5.99 3.20 -4.91
C LYS A 28 -6.03 1.74 -4.44
N LEU A 29 -4.87 1.11 -4.27
CA LEU A 29 -4.75 -0.28 -3.84
C LEU A 29 -5.34 -0.50 -2.44
N VAL A 30 -5.08 0.42 -1.51
CA VAL A 30 -5.55 0.30 -0.11
C VAL A 30 -6.89 1.02 0.14
N SER A 31 -7.59 1.43 -0.93
CA SER A 31 -8.86 2.17 -0.87
C SER A 31 -8.81 3.52 -0.12
N ASP A 32 -7.62 4.10 0.06
CA ASP A 32 -7.39 5.38 0.74
C ASP A 32 -8.05 5.47 2.14
N LEU A 33 -8.13 4.33 2.85
CA LEU A 33 -8.74 4.25 4.18
C LEU A 33 -7.72 4.49 5.29
N GLU A 34 -8.23 4.84 6.47
CA GLU A 34 -7.45 4.88 7.71
C GLU A 34 -7.29 3.47 8.28
N TRP A 35 -6.23 2.78 7.84
CA TRP A 35 -5.87 1.46 8.35
C TRP A 35 -5.07 1.56 9.65
N PRO A 36 -5.26 0.64 10.61
CA PRO A 36 -4.20 0.32 11.57
C PRO A 36 -2.91 0.01 10.81
N GLN A 37 -1.81 0.61 11.23
CA GLN A 37 -0.54 0.59 10.47
C GLN A 37 0.03 -0.83 10.27
N ASP A 38 -0.31 -1.75 11.18
CA ASP A 38 0.05 -3.16 11.19
C ASP A 38 -0.92 -4.06 10.43
N THR A 39 -2.03 -3.52 9.91
CA THR A 39 -2.99 -4.30 9.10
C THR A 39 -2.26 -5.00 7.98
N PRO A 40 -2.36 -6.33 7.81
CA PRO A 40 -1.64 -7.02 6.75
C PRO A 40 -1.95 -6.43 5.37
N PHE A 41 -0.92 -6.17 4.57
CA PHE A 41 -1.10 -5.49 3.28
C PHE A 41 -2.10 -6.22 2.37
N LYS A 42 -2.12 -7.57 2.39
CA LYS A 42 -3.09 -8.39 1.66
C LYS A 42 -4.55 -8.14 2.06
N ILE A 43 -4.81 -7.82 3.33
CA ILE A 43 -6.15 -7.44 3.81
C ILE A 43 -6.52 -6.04 3.30
N ALA A 44 -5.57 -5.10 3.34
CA ALA A 44 -5.78 -3.74 2.85
C ALA A 44 -6.08 -3.66 1.33
N LEU A 45 -5.66 -4.66 0.55
CA LEU A 45 -5.99 -4.78 -0.88
C LEU A 45 -7.46 -5.14 -1.16
N ARG A 46 -8.21 -5.58 -0.15
CA ARG A 46 -9.66 -5.86 -0.24
C ARG A 46 -10.03 -6.76 -1.43
N GLY A 47 -9.24 -7.80 -1.66
CA GLY A 47 -9.46 -8.78 -2.73
C GLY A 47 -8.91 -8.39 -4.10
N PHE A 48 -8.27 -7.21 -4.25
CA PHE A 48 -7.55 -6.89 -5.47
C PHE A 48 -6.19 -7.61 -5.51
N GLY A 49 -6.10 -8.64 -6.35
CA GLY A 49 -4.87 -9.41 -6.55
C GLY A 49 -4.93 -10.20 -7.85
N PRO A 50 -4.95 -9.56 -9.02
CA PRO A 50 -5.03 -10.27 -10.31
C PRO A 50 -3.80 -11.13 -10.61
N ALA A 51 -2.63 -10.75 -10.07
CA ALA A 51 -1.34 -11.43 -10.21
C ALA A 51 -0.45 -11.04 -9.01
N PRO A 52 0.78 -11.59 -8.86
CA PRO A 52 1.73 -11.09 -7.87
C PRO A 52 1.96 -9.58 -8.01
N ILE A 53 1.93 -8.85 -6.90
CA ILE A 53 2.04 -7.39 -6.87
C ILE A 53 3.27 -6.98 -6.08
N LEU A 54 4.05 -6.06 -6.65
CA LEU A 54 5.07 -5.27 -5.95
C LEU A 54 4.65 -3.80 -5.98
N VAL A 55 4.63 -3.15 -4.82
CA VAL A 55 4.38 -1.71 -4.73
C VAL A 55 5.63 -1.00 -4.27
N LEU A 56 6.05 0.01 -5.03
CA LEU A 56 7.19 0.88 -4.70
C LEU A 56 6.65 2.29 -4.48
N ARG A 57 6.59 2.71 -3.22
CA ARG A 57 5.89 3.92 -2.81
C ARG A 57 6.75 4.76 -1.88
N THR A 58 6.97 6.01 -2.25
CA THR A 58 7.32 7.07 -1.30
C THR A 58 6.05 7.56 -0.62
N ILE A 59 6.04 7.66 0.71
CA ILE A 59 4.85 7.94 1.52
C ILE A 59 4.53 9.44 1.49
N LYS A 60 3.40 9.81 0.89
CA LYS A 60 2.94 11.20 0.73
C LYS A 60 1.46 11.40 1.11
N ALA A 61 0.88 10.43 1.82
CA ALA A 61 -0.50 10.46 2.30
C ALA A 61 -0.65 9.61 3.58
N GLU A 62 -1.62 10.00 4.43
CA GLU A 62 -1.89 9.43 5.76
C GLU A 62 -2.57 8.04 5.73
N THR A 63 -2.25 7.22 4.75
CA THR A 63 -2.68 5.81 4.67
C THR A 63 -1.45 4.92 4.52
N VAL A 64 -1.35 3.85 5.31
CA VAL A 64 -0.30 2.83 5.22
C VAL A 64 -0.80 1.56 5.91
N ALA A 65 -0.41 0.41 5.40
CA ALA A 65 -0.69 -0.90 5.98
C ALA A 65 0.56 -1.77 5.94
N GLY A 66 0.63 -2.80 6.78
CA GLY A 66 1.67 -3.83 6.75
C GLY A 66 3.02 -3.37 7.28
N LEU A 67 3.07 -2.36 8.16
CA LEU A 67 4.27 -2.02 8.90
C LEU A 67 4.48 -3.02 10.04
N SER A 68 5.74 -3.34 10.31
CA SER A 68 6.10 -4.19 11.44
C SER A 68 6.05 -3.41 12.75
N SER A 69 5.84 -4.12 13.87
CA SER A 69 5.74 -3.51 15.20
C SER A 69 6.95 -2.64 15.56
N ASN A 70 8.16 -3.10 15.26
CA ASN A 70 9.38 -2.31 15.50
C ASN A 70 9.41 -0.98 14.74
N VAL A 71 8.94 -0.95 13.49
CA VAL A 71 8.86 0.29 12.69
C VAL A 71 7.81 1.23 13.28
N ILE A 72 6.66 0.70 13.68
CA ILE A 72 5.59 1.48 14.32
C ILE A 72 6.09 2.09 15.64
N ASP A 73 6.79 1.32 16.46
CA ASP A 73 7.35 1.79 17.73
C ASP A 73 8.40 2.89 17.52
N ASP A 74 9.26 2.76 16.51
CA ASP A 74 10.26 3.78 16.18
C ASP A 74 9.61 5.08 15.66
N LEU A 75 8.59 4.97 14.82
CA LEU A 75 7.81 6.13 14.35
C LEU A 75 7.08 6.81 15.51
N ARG A 76 6.47 6.03 16.41
CA ARG A 76 5.80 6.54 17.62
C ARG A 76 6.80 7.23 18.55
N ARG A 77 8.02 6.72 18.70
CA ARG A 77 9.08 7.36 19.49
C ARG A 77 9.51 8.70 18.88
N LYS A 78 9.63 8.76 17.55
CA LYS A 78 10.11 9.95 16.83
C LYS A 78 9.06 11.06 16.69
N TYR A 79 7.80 10.69 16.45
CA TYR A 79 6.74 11.65 16.10
C TYR A 79 5.54 11.65 17.07
N GLY A 80 5.49 10.74 18.04
CA GLY A 80 4.35 10.61 18.95
C GLY A 80 3.08 10.23 18.19
N SER A 81 2.02 11.03 18.36
CA SER A 81 0.76 10.92 17.61
C SER A 81 0.75 11.71 16.29
N ASN A 82 1.82 12.46 15.98
CA ASN A 82 1.89 13.28 14.79
C ASN A 82 2.17 12.41 13.53
N LYS A 83 1.31 12.53 12.52
CA LYS A 83 1.41 11.79 11.26
C LYS A 83 2.23 12.50 10.17
N ILE A 84 2.92 13.61 10.47
CA ILE A 84 3.66 14.41 9.49
C ILE A 84 4.64 13.58 8.64
N TRP A 85 5.25 12.54 9.21
CA TRP A 85 6.15 11.63 8.50
C TRP A 85 5.51 10.92 7.30
N MET A 86 4.17 10.85 7.27
CA MET A 86 3.40 10.24 6.17
C MET A 86 3.19 11.19 4.98
N THR A 87 3.53 12.47 5.10
CA THR A 87 3.26 13.47 4.05
C THR A 87 4.50 14.18 3.54
N THR A 88 5.67 13.98 4.17
CA THR A 88 6.93 14.62 3.74
C THR A 88 7.54 14.00 2.49
N GLY A 89 7.25 12.72 2.21
CA GLY A 89 7.93 11.97 1.15
C GLY A 89 9.34 11.50 1.51
N GLU A 90 9.74 11.55 2.78
CA GLU A 90 11.05 11.09 3.24
C GLU A 90 11.12 9.57 3.46
N TYR A 91 9.96 8.95 3.72
CA TYR A 91 9.84 7.50 3.95
C TYR A 91 9.30 6.80 2.70
N ALA A 92 9.66 5.53 2.55
CA ALA A 92 9.19 4.70 1.47
C ALA A 92 8.94 3.26 1.93
N VAL A 93 8.10 2.54 1.19
CA VAL A 93 7.86 1.11 1.34
C VAL A 93 8.04 0.39 0.00
N ALA A 94 8.57 -0.82 0.09
CA ALA A 94 8.53 -1.83 -0.96
C ALA A 94 7.72 -3.01 -0.43
N GLN A 95 6.51 -3.22 -0.95
CA GLN A 95 5.59 -4.26 -0.43
C GLN A 95 5.24 -5.25 -1.52
N PHE A 96 5.49 -6.52 -1.26
CA PHE A 96 5.19 -7.62 -2.17
C PHE A 96 4.04 -8.48 -1.62
N THR A 97 3.18 -8.96 -2.50
CA THR A 97 2.13 -9.92 -2.15
C THR A 97 1.80 -10.85 -3.31
N ILE A 98 1.30 -12.04 -2.95
CA ILE A 98 0.81 -13.09 -3.85
C ILE A 98 -0.65 -13.43 -3.54
#